data_AF-A0A7S1IP74-F1
#
_entry.id   AF-A0A7S1IP74-F1
#
_cell.length_a   1.000
_cell.length_b   1.000
_cell.length_c   1.000
_cell.angle_alpha   90.00
_cell.angle_beta   90.00
_cell.angle_gamma   90.00
#
_symmetry.space_group_name_H-M   'P 1'
#
loop_
_entity.id
_entity.type
_entity.pdbx_description
1 polymer ?
#
loop_
_entity_poly.entity_id
_entity_poly.type
_entity_poly.pdbx_seq_one_letter_code
_entity_poly.pdbx_strand_id
1 'polypeptide(L)'
;GPNMELQAWKVRMVQLTSLSDQFQTRQCKVVIGVLTAAQDPGIDAWKLLEDRVVEAVNEAKDNVKYLVTIEKVCEPLYKCDPVQNLSLVPALINALKMMNNIAKYYNTSERMASLFRKITNQMVLCCKQYIERN
;
A
#
# COMPACT_ATOMS: atom_id res chain seq x y z
N GLY A 1 -7.74 -11.88 -2.49
CA GLY A 1 -8.34 -10.73 -3.19
C GLY A 1 -7.57 -9.45 -2.91
N PRO A 2 -7.98 -8.31 -3.49
CA PRO A 2 -7.33 -7.00 -3.34
C PRO A 2 -7.19 -6.53 -1.88
N ASN A 3 -8.11 -6.92 -0.99
CA ASN A 3 -8.09 -6.50 0.43
C ASN A 3 -6.83 -7.01 1.16
N MET A 4 -6.32 -8.19 0.80
CA MET A 4 -5.11 -8.76 1.42
C MET A 4 -3.88 -7.87 1.16
N GLU A 5 -3.81 -7.26 -0.01
CA GLU A 5 -2.70 -6.37 -0.37
C GLU A 5 -2.75 -5.05 0.39
N LEU A 6 -3.95 -4.47 0.54
CA LEU A 6 -4.12 -3.30 1.38
C LEU A 6 -3.72 -3.57 2.83
N GLN A 7 -4.11 -4.72 3.39
CA GLN A 7 -3.73 -5.08 4.76
C GLN A 7 -2.22 -5.24 4.91
N ALA A 8 -1.54 -5.86 3.94
CA ALA A 8 -0.09 -5.94 3.94
C ALA A 8 0.58 -4.55 3.96
N TRP A 9 0.08 -3.61 3.16
CA TRP A 9 0.57 -2.23 3.15
C TRP A 9 0.26 -1.47 4.45
N LYS A 10 -0.91 -1.67 5.06
CA LYS A 10 -1.25 -1.10 6.36
C LYS A 10 -0.30 -1.59 7.47
N VAL A 11 -0.05 -2.89 7.54
CA VAL A 11 0.89 -3.48 8.52
C VAL A 11 2.29 -2.92 8.33
N ARG A 12 2.79 -2.90 7.09
CA ARG A 12 4.10 -2.33 6.76
C ARG A 12 4.20 -0.85 7.13
N MET A 13 3.16 -0.06 6.84
CA MET A 13 3.10 1.36 7.21
C MET A 13 3.22 1.56 8.73
N VAL A 14 2.48 0.77 9.53
CA VAL A 14 2.53 0.85 10.99
C VAL A 14 3.92 0.52 11.52
N GLN A 15 4.52 -0.58 11.04
CA GLN A 15 5.86 -1.00 11.44
C GLN A 15 6.93 0.05 11.12
N LEU A 16 6.94 0.58 9.89
CA LEU A 16 7.91 1.58 9.46
C LEU A 16 7.71 2.92 10.16
N THR A 17 6.46 3.33 10.41
CA THR A 17 6.19 4.56 11.17
C THR A 17 6.68 4.42 12.60
N SER A 18 6.42 3.29 13.25
CA SER A 18 6.93 3.00 14.60
C SER A 18 8.47 3.00 14.64
N LEU A 19 9.14 2.45 13.62
CA LEU A 19 10.59 2.50 13.51
C LEU A 19 11.10 3.94 13.32
N SER A 20 10.46 4.71 12.45
CA SER A 20 10.78 6.13 12.23
C SER A 20 10.62 6.96 13.49
N ASP A 21 9.58 6.68 14.30
CA ASP A 21 9.33 7.37 15.56
C ASP A 21 10.44 7.08 16.59
N GLN A 22 11.02 5.87 16.57
CA GLN A 22 12.15 5.52 17.45
C GLN A 22 13.39 6.37 17.16
N PHE A 23 13.66 6.71 15.89
CA PHE A 23 14.75 7.63 15.53
C PHE A 23 14.52 9.05 16.08
N GLN A 24 13.25 9.44 16.25
CA GLN A 24 12.90 10.75 16.76
C GLN A 24 13.00 10.87 18.29
N THR A 25 13.22 9.76 19.00
CA THR A 25 13.37 9.74 20.47
C THR A 25 14.59 10.53 20.93
N ARG A 26 14.50 11.11 22.13
CA ARG A 26 15.59 11.87 22.72
C ARG A 26 16.84 11.02 22.90
N GLN A 27 16.71 9.77 23.35
CA GLN A 27 17.88 8.89 23.55
C GLN A 27 18.62 8.65 22.23
N CYS A 28 17.90 8.32 21.16
CA CYS A 28 18.51 8.08 19.85
C CYS A 28 19.24 9.33 19.35
N LYS A 29 18.60 10.50 19.41
CA LYS A 29 19.22 11.78 18.99
C LYS A 29 20.48 12.12 19.77
N VAL A 30 20.53 11.85 21.07
CA VAL A 30 21.73 12.09 21.89
C VAL A 30 22.87 11.17 21.45
N VAL A 31 22.61 9.87 21.27
CA VAL A 31 23.64 8.91 20.82
C VAL A 31 24.20 9.32 19.45
N ILE A 32 23.32 9.65 18.50
CA ILE A 32 23.72 10.13 17.17
C ILE A 32 24.52 11.43 17.27
N GLY A 33 24.14 12.35 18.16
CA GLY A 33 24.89 13.60 18.40
C GLY A 33 26.32 13.35 18.92
N VAL A 34 26.48 12.43 19.88
CA VAL A 34 27.79 12.05 20.42
C VAL A 34 28.65 11.37 19.35
N LEU A 35 28.10 10.41 18.60
CA LEU A 35 28.82 9.73 17.52
C LEU A 35 29.22 10.69 16.40
N THR A 36 28.37 11.67 16.09
CA THR A 36 28.68 12.74 15.13
C THR A 36 29.84 13.61 15.62
N ALA A 37 29.82 14.01 16.90
CA ALA A 37 30.89 14.82 17.49
C ALA A 37 32.23 14.05 17.57
N ALA A 38 32.16 12.73 17.75
CA ALA A 38 33.33 11.84 17.72
C ALA A 38 33.83 11.52 16.30
N GLN A 39 33.16 12.01 15.26
CA GLN A 39 33.44 11.69 13.85
C GLN A 39 33.47 10.18 13.58
N ASP A 40 32.54 9.44 14.20
CA ASP A 40 32.43 8.00 13.99
C ASP A 40 32.13 7.67 12.52
N PRO A 41 32.91 6.77 11.87
CA PRO A 41 32.72 6.46 10.45
C PRO A 41 31.37 5.80 10.13
N GLY A 42 30.65 5.27 11.13
CA GLY A 42 29.32 4.68 10.97
C GLY A 42 28.19 5.70 10.83
N ILE A 43 28.43 6.98 11.13
CA ILE A 43 27.37 8.00 11.16
C ILE A 43 26.75 8.27 9.79
N ASP A 44 27.53 8.19 8.73
CA ASP A 44 27.05 8.40 7.36
C ASP A 44 26.18 7.23 6.91
N ALA A 45 26.57 6.00 7.27
CA ALA A 45 25.76 4.82 7.03
C ALA A 45 24.43 4.87 7.82
N TRP A 46 24.45 5.39 9.04
CA TRP A 46 23.23 5.60 9.84
C TRP A 46 22.27 6.58 9.16
N LYS A 47 22.76 7.76 8.75
CA LYS A 47 21.92 8.78 8.08
C LYS A 47 21.30 8.23 6.79
N LEU A 48 22.08 7.51 5.99
CA LEU A 48 21.57 6.85 4.79
C LEU A 48 20.47 5.82 5.12
N LEU A 49 20.60 5.08 6.22
CA LEU A 49 19.58 4.14 6.66
C LEU A 49 18.31 4.87 7.13
N GLU A 50 18.45 5.96 7.89
CA GLU A 50 17.33 6.80 8.33
C GLU A 50 16.55 7.35 7.12
N ASP A 51 17.25 7.91 6.13
CA ASP A 51 16.64 8.41 4.89
C ASP A 51 15.86 7.31 4.14
N ARG A 52 16.43 6.10 4.06
CA ARG A 52 15.77 4.95 3.43
C ARG A 52 14.50 4.54 4.18
N VAL A 53 14.49 4.61 5.51
CA VAL A 53 13.30 4.32 6.32
C VAL A 53 12.23 5.38 6.09
N VAL A 54 12.61 6.66 6.08
CA VAL A 54 11.68 7.77 5.81
C VAL A 54 11.04 7.63 4.43
N GLU A 55 11.83 7.30 3.40
CA GLU A 55 11.30 7.05 2.06
C GLU A 55 10.35 5.84 2.02
N ALA A 56 10.69 4.76 2.73
CA ALA A 56 9.83 3.58 2.84
C ALA A 56 8.51 3.88 3.59
N VAL A 57 8.52 4.77 4.58
CA VAL A 57 7.30 5.26 5.26
C VAL A 57 6.43 6.02 4.28
N ASN A 58 7.02 6.92 3.48
CA ASN A 58 6.31 7.71 2.48
C ASN A 58 5.68 6.82 1.40
N GLU A 59 6.43 5.84 0.89
CA GLU A 59 5.91 4.81 -0.02
C GLU A 59 4.71 4.09 0.59
N ALA A 60 4.84 3.61 1.84
CA ALA A 60 3.77 2.84 2.47
C ALA A 60 2.49 3.69 2.68
N LYS A 61 2.64 4.95 3.11
CA LYS A 61 1.51 5.88 3.28
C LYS A 61 0.80 6.16 1.95
N ASP A 62 1.55 6.43 0.89
CA ASP A 62 0.99 6.71 -0.44
C ASP A 62 0.26 5.48 -1.00
N ASN A 63 0.88 4.31 -0.90
CA ASN A 63 0.27 3.05 -1.36
C ASN A 63 -1.02 2.74 -0.60
N VAL A 64 -1.05 2.91 0.73
CA VAL A 64 -2.28 2.73 1.53
C VAL A 64 -3.37 3.69 1.07
N LYS A 65 -3.06 4.97 0.84
CA LYS A 65 -4.03 5.98 0.39
C LYS A 65 -4.75 5.57 -0.90
N TYR A 66 -4.00 5.12 -1.91
CA TYR A 66 -4.60 4.69 -3.18
C TYR A 66 -5.32 3.34 -3.08
N LEU A 67 -4.74 2.36 -2.38
CA LEU A 67 -5.34 1.04 -2.22
C LEU A 67 -6.67 1.08 -1.45
N VAL A 68 -6.81 1.97 -0.46
CA VAL A 68 -8.11 2.21 0.23
C VAL A 68 -9.18 2.67 -0.76
N THR A 69 -8.81 3.52 -1.73
CA THR A 69 -9.76 4.00 -2.74
C THR A 69 -10.22 2.86 -3.64
N ILE A 70 -9.31 1.98 -4.07
CA ILE A 70 -9.65 0.80 -4.86
C ILE A 70 -10.52 -0.18 -4.07
N GLU A 71 -10.21 -0.41 -2.78
CA GLU A 71 -11.01 -1.30 -1.92
C GLU A 71 -12.47 -0.85 -1.86
N LYS A 72 -12.73 0.45 -1.68
CA LYS A 72 -14.09 0.99 -1.66
C LYS A 72 -14.84 0.73 -2.97
N VAL A 73 -14.17 0.88 -4.11
CA VAL A 73 -14.78 0.59 -5.42
C VAL A 73 -14.99 -0.91 -5.63
N CYS A 74 -14.15 -1.76 -5.02
CA CYS A 74 -14.28 -3.21 -5.07
C CYS A 74 -15.26 -3.79 -4.04
N GLU A 75 -15.70 -3.02 -3.04
CA GLU A 75 -16.58 -3.50 -1.96
C GLU A 75 -17.85 -4.22 -2.47
N PRO A 76 -18.56 -3.72 -3.51
CA PRO A 76 -19.75 -4.41 -4.01
C PRO A 76 -19.44 -5.76 -4.69
N LEU A 77 -18.21 -5.99 -5.16
CA LEU A 77 -17.78 -7.27 -5.74
C LEU A 77 -17.81 -8.41 -4.70
N TYR A 78 -17.85 -8.08 -3.41
CA TYR A 78 -17.98 -9.06 -2.34
C TYR A 78 -19.44 -9.37 -1.98
N LYS A 79 -20.42 -8.58 -2.47
CA LYS A 79 -21.86 -8.77 -2.20
C LYS A 79 -22.54 -9.83 -3.08
N CYS A 80 -21.80 -10.39 -4.05
CA CYS A 80 -22.24 -11.51 -4.88
C CYS A 80 -23.42 -11.24 -5.83
N ASP A 81 -23.62 -9.99 -6.28
CA ASP A 81 -24.59 -9.65 -7.33
C ASP A 81 -23.87 -9.19 -8.61
N PRO A 82 -23.56 -10.12 -9.54
CA PRO A 82 -22.84 -9.79 -10.76
C PRO A 82 -23.63 -8.87 -11.70
N VAL A 83 -24.97 -8.86 -11.65
CA VAL A 83 -25.81 -8.01 -12.51
C VAL A 83 -25.69 -6.55 -12.09
N GLN A 84 -25.76 -6.28 -10.79
CA GLN A 84 -25.51 -4.93 -10.27
C GLN A 84 -24.03 -4.51 -10.44
N ASN A 85 -23.10 -5.45 -10.34
CA ASN A 85 -21.66 -5.17 -10.43
C ASN A 85 -21.19 -4.75 -11.83
N LEU A 86 -21.92 -5.08 -12.90
CA LEU A 86 -21.59 -4.61 -14.26
C LEU A 86 -21.54 -3.08 -14.35
N SER A 87 -22.42 -2.39 -13.61
CA SER A 87 -22.47 -0.93 -13.56
C SER A 87 -21.24 -0.29 -12.90
N LEU A 88 -20.46 -1.07 -12.13
CA LEU A 88 -19.30 -0.60 -11.38
C LEU A 88 -17.98 -0.70 -12.14
N VAL A 89 -17.95 -1.51 -13.21
CA VAL A 89 -16.73 -1.74 -14.01
C VAL A 89 -16.14 -0.42 -14.54
N PRO A 90 -16.92 0.54 -15.09
CA PRO A 90 -16.37 1.83 -15.53
C PRO A 90 -15.70 2.61 -14.39
N ALA A 91 -16.31 2.64 -13.20
CA ALA A 91 -15.77 3.32 -12.03
C ALA A 91 -14.46 2.66 -11.55
N LEU A 92 -14.41 1.33 -11.56
CA LEU A 92 -13.22 0.55 -11.22
C LEU A 92 -12.06 0.83 -12.19
N ILE A 93 -12.32 0.80 -13.49
CA ILE A 93 -11.30 1.08 -14.51
C ILE A 93 -10.77 2.51 -14.38
N ASN A 94 -11.64 3.48 -14.11
CA ASN A 94 -11.21 4.87 -13.89
C ASN A 94 -10.36 5.00 -12.62
N ALA A 95 -10.72 4.33 -11.53
CA ALA A 95 -9.92 4.33 -10.31
C ALA A 95 -8.53 3.71 -10.53
N LEU A 96 -8.45 2.61 -11.29
CA LEU A 96 -7.18 1.98 -11.66
C LEU A 96 -6.32 2.85 -12.59
N LYS A 97 -6.94 3.56 -13.54
CA LYS A 97 -6.26 4.56 -14.39
C LYS A 97 -5.68 5.70 -13.57
N MET A 98 -6.46 6.25 -12.63
CA MET A 98 -5.98 7.29 -11.72
C MET A 98 -4.81 6.80 -10.87
N MET A 99 -4.89 5.58 -10.34
CA MET A 99 -3.80 4.97 -9.58
C MET A 99 -2.52 4.84 -10.43
N ASN A 100 -2.64 4.33 -11.66
CA ASN A 100 -1.50 4.20 -12.57
C ASN A 100 -0.85 5.55 -12.93
N ASN A 101 -1.64 6.61 -13.02
CA ASN A 101 -1.14 7.92 -13.42
C ASN A 101 -0.57 8.75 -12.26
N ILE A 102 -1.09 8.59 -11.04
CA ILE A 102 -0.81 9.50 -9.92
C ILE A 102 -0.04 8.80 -8.77
N ALA A 103 -0.19 7.49 -8.57
CA ALA A 103 0.44 6.79 -7.45
C ALA A 103 1.95 6.58 -7.70
N LYS A 104 2.75 7.54 -7.24
CA LYS A 104 4.21 7.61 -7.47
C LYS A 104 4.93 6.30 -7.17
N TYR A 105 4.51 5.58 -6.13
CA TYR A 105 5.18 4.37 -5.67
C TYR A 105 4.50 3.07 -6.11
N TYR A 106 3.19 3.11 -6.40
CA TYR A 106 2.43 1.90 -6.73
C TYR A 106 2.31 1.64 -8.23
N ASN A 107 2.49 2.66 -9.08
CA ASN A 107 2.22 2.61 -10.53
C ASN A 107 3.15 1.72 -11.37
N THR A 108 3.99 0.89 -10.76
CA THR A 108 4.80 -0.08 -11.50
C THR A 108 3.92 -1.09 -12.23
N SER A 109 4.29 -1.47 -13.46
CA SER A 109 3.53 -2.43 -14.28
C SER A 109 3.27 -3.75 -13.55
N GLU A 110 4.22 -4.24 -12.76
CA GLU A 110 4.08 -5.48 -11.99
C GLU A 110 3.01 -5.39 -10.89
N ARG A 111 3.05 -4.34 -10.06
CA ARG A 111 2.06 -4.12 -8.99
C ARG A 111 0.66 -3.91 -9.59
N MET A 112 0.56 -3.12 -10.66
CA MET A 112 -0.70 -2.92 -11.37
C MET A 112 -1.25 -4.23 -11.93
N ALA A 113 -0.44 -5.02 -12.65
CA ALA A 113 -0.87 -6.32 -13.19
C ALA A 113 -1.32 -7.29 -12.08
N SER A 114 -0.60 -7.33 -10.95
CA SER A 114 -0.98 -8.12 -9.78
C SER A 114 -2.33 -7.68 -9.21
N LEU A 115 -2.57 -6.38 -9.09
CA LEU A 115 -3.84 -5.82 -8.62
C LEU A 115 -5.00 -6.16 -9.57
N PHE A 116 -4.82 -5.96 -10.87
CA PHE A 116 -5.80 -6.35 -11.91
C PHE A 116 -6.19 -7.82 -11.78
N ARG A 117 -5.20 -8.72 -11.70
CA ARG A 117 -5.42 -10.16 -11.53
C ARG A 117 -6.22 -10.47 -10.25
N LYS A 118 -5.93 -9.80 -9.15
CA LYS A 118 -6.66 -10.01 -7.88
C LYS A 118 -8.11 -9.56 -7.98
N ILE A 119 -8.39 -8.47 -8.69
CA ILE A 119 -9.74 -7.95 -8.89
C ILE A 119 -10.53 -8.86 -9.83
N THR A 120 -9.95 -9.25 -10.98
CA THR A 120 -10.63 -10.16 -11.91
C THR A 120 -10.93 -11.51 -11.28
N ASN A 121 -10.01 -12.06 -10.48
CA ASN A 121 -10.27 -13.27 -9.69
C ASN A 121 -11.47 -13.09 -8.74
N GLN A 122 -11.60 -11.92 -8.09
CA GLN A 122 -12.74 -11.64 -7.22
C GLN A 122 -14.06 -11.55 -8.01
N MET A 123 -14.04 -10.97 -9.22
CA MET A 123 -15.21 -10.95 -10.09
C MET A 123 -15.64 -12.36 -10.51
N VAL A 124 -14.69 -13.23 -10.87
CA VAL A 124 -14.99 -14.64 -11.20
C VAL A 124 -15.60 -15.38 -10.00
N LEU A 125 -15.06 -15.16 -8.80
CA LEU A 125 -15.61 -15.75 -7.57
C LEU A 125 -17.04 -15.27 -7.29
N CYS A 126 -17.32 -13.97 -7.47
CA CYS A 126 -18.66 -13.41 -7.36
C CYS A 126 -19.64 -14.09 -8.33
N CYS A 127 -19.26 -14.26 -9.60
CA CYS A 127 -20.09 -14.94 -10.60
C CYS A 127 -20.33 -16.41 -10.22
N LYS A 128 -19.29 -17.13 -9.80
CA LYS A 128 -19.40 -18.53 -9.37
C LYS A 128 -20.39 -18.69 -8.21
N GLN A 129 -20.27 -17.85 -7.17
CA GLN A 129 -21.15 -17.89 -6.00
C GLN A 129 -22.60 -17.53 -6.33
N TYR A 130 -22.82 -16.65 -7.30
CA TYR A 130 -24.18 -16.32 -7.77
C TYR A 130 -24.83 -17.52 -8.47
N ILE A 131 -24.08 -18.28 -9.26
CA ILE A 131 -24.58 -19.50 -9.92
C ILE A 131 -24.84 -20.60 -8.88
N GLU A 132 -23.98 -20.79 -7.89
CA GLU A 132 -24.17 -21.82 -6.84
C GLU A 132 -25.34 -21.53 -5.89
N ARG A 133 -25.79 -20.27 -5.81
CA ARG A 133 -26.92 -19.85 -4.95
C ARG A 133 -28.28 -19.86 -5.65
N ASN A 134 -28.30 -19.96 -6.99
CA ASN A 134 -29.51 -20.05 -7.81
C ASN A 134 -29.68 -21.46 -8.35
#